data_AF-A0A212AIY7-F1
#
_entry.id   AF-A0A212AIY7-F1
#
_cell.length_a   1.000
_cell.length_b   1.000
_cell.length_c   1.000
_cell.angle_alpha   90.00
_cell.angle_beta   90.00
_cell.angle_gamma   90.00
#
_symmetry.space_group_name_H-M   'P 1'
#
loop_
_entity.id
_entity.type
_entity.pdbx_description
1 polymer ?
#
loop_
_entity_poly.entity_id
_entity_poly.type
_entity_poly.pdbx_seq_one_letter_code
_entity_poly.pdbx_strand_id
1 'polypeptide(L)'
;MSVRDLSLTHLTDIQAMPKKDRNARLTAALARLFTPATGDFGASVARLAGADIRKVWTPTAENYFSRLPVARLDRIWSELVPDGGPDGDGWMAMKKALKARDLDRLFRDPDFRSALFLSKDDSKRIDAWVPAEMEWPMPSGHADAQEEAA
;
A
#
# COMPACT_ATOMS: atom_id res chain seq x y z
N MET A 1 -24.69 -5.53 -18.22
CA MET A 1 -23.48 -5.03 -18.92
C MET A 1 -23.91 -3.85 -19.79
N SER A 2 -23.37 -2.65 -19.58
CA SER A 2 -23.68 -1.50 -20.44
C SER A 2 -23.01 -1.72 -21.80
N VAL A 3 -23.78 -1.65 -22.89
CA VAL A 3 -23.27 -1.77 -24.26
C VAL A 3 -22.39 -0.54 -24.53
N ARG A 4 -21.13 -0.76 -24.92
CA ARG A 4 -20.21 0.31 -25.32
C ARG A 4 -20.46 0.66 -26.78
N ASP A 5 -20.89 1.89 -27.06
CA ASP A 5 -21.00 2.40 -28.43
C ASP A 5 -19.59 2.61 -29.01
N LEU A 6 -19.26 1.79 -30.00
CA LEU A 6 -18.00 1.80 -30.74
C LEU A 6 -18.24 2.11 -32.23
N SER A 7 -19.35 2.78 -32.55
CA SER A 7 -19.65 3.21 -33.90
C SER A 7 -18.57 4.17 -34.43
N LEU A 8 -18.37 4.16 -35.75
CA LEU A 8 -17.43 5.07 -36.41
C LEU A 8 -17.72 6.53 -36.07
N THR A 9 -19.00 6.89 -36.03
CA THR A 9 -19.48 8.23 -35.64
C THR A 9 -19.02 8.61 -34.24
N HIS A 10 -19.17 7.71 -33.26
CA HIS A 10 -18.73 7.98 -31.89
C HIS A 10 -17.22 8.22 -31.80
N LEU A 11 -16.45 7.44 -32.57
CA LEU A 11 -14.99 7.56 -32.61
C LEU A 11 -14.55 8.88 -33.28
N THR A 12 -15.20 9.30 -34.37
CA THR A 12 -14.91 10.57 -35.04
C THR A 12 -15.26 11.77 -34.15
N ASP A 13 -16.35 11.69 -33.40
CA ASP A 13 -16.76 12.74 -32.46
C ASP A 13 -15.71 12.93 -31.35
N ILE A 14 -15.15 11.83 -30.81
CA ILE A 14 -14.06 11.89 -29.84
C ILE A 14 -12.80 12.52 -30.46
N GLN A 15 -12.47 12.20 -31.71
CA GLN A 15 -11.30 12.75 -32.37
C GLN A 15 -11.39 14.26 -32.59
N ALA A 16 -12.59 14.76 -32.90
CA ALA A 16 -12.89 16.16 -33.13
C ALA A 16 -12.85 17.04 -31.85
N MET A 17 -12.84 16.43 -30.66
CA MET A 17 -12.77 17.17 -29.39
C MET A 17 -11.44 17.94 -29.24
N PRO A 18 -11.45 19.08 -28.52
CA PRO A 18 -10.22 19.77 -28.13
C PRO A 18 -9.26 18.84 -27.39
N LYS A 19 -7.94 19.04 -27.57
CA LYS A 19 -6.89 18.17 -27.01
C LYS A 19 -7.08 17.86 -25.52
N LYS A 20 -7.45 18.87 -24.72
CA LYS A 20 -7.68 18.73 -23.27
C LYS A 20 -8.82 17.73 -22.98
N ASP A 21 -9.97 17.94 -23.62
CA ASP A 21 -11.18 17.15 -23.37
C ASP A 21 -11.05 15.74 -23.93
N ARG A 22 -10.47 15.62 -25.12
CA ARG A 22 -10.15 14.33 -25.74
C ARG A 22 -9.23 13.50 -24.84
N ASN A 23 -8.13 14.09 -24.37
CA ASN A 23 -7.17 13.39 -23.51
C ASN A 23 -7.82 12.99 -22.18
N ALA A 24 -8.61 13.87 -21.55
CA ALA A 24 -9.32 13.53 -20.32
C ALA A 24 -10.27 12.34 -20.51
N ARG A 25 -11.02 12.31 -21.63
CA ARG A 25 -11.97 11.24 -21.94
C ARG A 25 -11.27 9.91 -22.26
N LEU A 26 -10.18 9.96 -23.03
CA LEU A 26 -9.36 8.77 -23.33
C LEU A 26 -8.70 8.22 -22.06
N THR A 27 -8.13 9.08 -21.21
CA THR A 27 -7.56 8.68 -19.92
C THR A 27 -8.61 8.02 -19.02
N ALA A 28 -9.81 8.58 -18.93
CA ALA A 28 -10.89 8.01 -18.13
C ALA A 28 -11.42 6.68 -18.71
N ALA A 29 -11.43 6.52 -20.03
CA ALA A 29 -11.80 5.26 -20.67
C ALA A 29 -10.73 4.18 -20.41
N LEU A 30 -9.45 4.52 -20.57
CA LEU A 30 -8.32 3.65 -20.28
C LEU A 30 -8.30 3.22 -18.81
N ALA A 31 -8.50 4.16 -17.88
CA ALA A 31 -8.57 3.87 -16.45
C ALA A 31 -9.73 2.93 -16.08
N ARG A 32 -10.85 2.92 -16.83
CA ARG A 32 -11.96 1.96 -16.60
C ARG A 32 -11.69 0.57 -17.17
N LEU A 33 -10.75 0.44 -18.09
CA LEU A 33 -10.26 -0.85 -18.58
C LEU A 33 -9.24 -1.46 -17.61
N PHE A 34 -8.80 -0.69 -16.61
CA PHE A 34 -7.90 -1.15 -15.58
C PHE A 34 -8.53 -2.32 -14.81
N THR A 35 -7.87 -3.47 -14.87
CA THR A 35 -8.12 -4.58 -13.97
C THR A 35 -6.88 -4.70 -13.09
N PRO A 36 -6.98 -4.47 -11.76
CA PRO A 36 -5.82 -4.41 -10.86
C PRO A 36 -4.97 -5.69 -10.80
N ALA A 37 -5.48 -6.80 -11.35
CA ALA A 37 -4.90 -8.12 -11.20
C ALA A 37 -3.83 -8.50 -12.23
N THR A 38 -3.54 -7.67 -13.24
CA THR A 38 -2.61 -8.04 -14.31
C THR A 38 -1.54 -6.97 -14.57
N GLY A 39 -0.27 -7.33 -14.33
CA GLY A 39 0.92 -6.56 -14.71
C GLY A 39 1.25 -5.35 -13.83
N ASP A 40 2.28 -4.59 -14.24
CA ASP A 40 2.90 -3.52 -13.42
C ASP A 40 2.24 -2.14 -13.56
N PHE A 41 1.17 -2.04 -14.34
CA PHE A 41 0.53 -0.75 -14.63
C PHE A 41 -0.08 -0.12 -13.37
N GLY A 42 -0.70 -0.91 -12.49
CA GLY A 42 -1.26 -0.41 -11.23
C GLY A 42 -0.20 0.22 -10.32
N ALA A 43 0.95 -0.46 -10.18
CA ALA A 43 2.09 0.06 -9.45
C ALA A 43 2.70 1.32 -10.10
N SER A 44 2.78 1.34 -11.44
CA SER A 44 3.27 2.50 -12.19
C SER A 44 2.37 3.73 -11.97
N VAL A 45 1.04 3.55 -12.00
CA VAL A 45 0.08 4.62 -11.70
C VAL A 45 0.18 5.07 -10.24
N ALA A 46 0.24 4.14 -9.30
CA ALA A 46 0.40 4.46 -7.87
C ALA A 46 1.67 5.30 -7.63
N ARG A 47 2.79 4.92 -8.26
CA ARG A 47 4.05 5.67 -8.21
C ARG A 47 3.91 7.07 -8.81
N LEU A 48 3.35 7.20 -10.00
CA LEU A 48 3.15 8.49 -10.66
C LEU A 48 2.20 9.41 -9.88
N ALA A 49 1.19 8.85 -9.23
CA ALA A 49 0.23 9.59 -8.41
C ALA A 49 0.79 9.96 -7.03
N GLY A 50 1.96 9.43 -6.62
CA GLY A 50 2.47 9.56 -5.26
C GLY A 50 1.51 8.94 -4.23
N ALA A 51 0.83 7.85 -4.62
CA ALA A 51 -0.15 7.18 -3.79
C ALA A 51 0.54 6.54 -2.58
N ASP A 52 0.09 6.95 -1.39
CA ASP A 52 0.62 6.47 -0.12
C ASP A 52 -0.54 5.92 0.71
N ILE A 53 -0.52 4.61 0.92
CA ILE A 53 -1.56 3.88 1.65
C ILE A 53 -1.65 4.38 3.10
N ARG A 54 -0.52 4.77 3.70
CA ARG A 54 -0.46 5.23 5.09
C ARG A 54 -1.22 6.53 5.32
N LYS A 55 -1.44 7.34 4.27
CA LYS A 55 -2.27 8.57 4.35
C LYS A 55 -3.74 8.29 4.52
N VAL A 56 -4.22 7.13 4.09
CA VAL A 56 -5.65 6.78 4.09
C VAL A 56 -5.98 5.61 5.01
N TRP A 57 -4.98 4.83 5.40
CA TRP A 57 -5.15 3.63 6.20
C TRP A 57 -3.99 3.44 7.18
N THR A 58 -4.34 3.14 8.43
CA THR A 58 -3.41 2.74 9.49
C THR A 58 -3.98 1.49 10.15
N PRO A 59 -3.18 0.43 10.39
CA PRO A 59 -3.67 -0.79 11.01
C PRO A 59 -4.01 -0.51 12.47
N THR A 60 -5.11 -1.10 12.92
CA THR A 60 -5.63 -0.99 14.28
C THR A 60 -6.02 -2.36 14.80
N ALA A 61 -6.25 -2.46 16.10
CA ALA A 61 -6.79 -3.68 16.69
C ALA A 61 -8.13 -4.04 16.03
N GLU A 62 -8.98 -3.04 15.83
CA GLU A 62 -10.34 -3.21 15.30
C GLU A 62 -10.38 -3.48 13.79
N ASN A 63 -9.50 -2.88 12.98
CA ASN A 63 -9.58 -2.97 11.51
C ASN A 63 -8.68 -4.08 10.92
N TYR A 64 -7.63 -4.52 11.63
CA TYR A 64 -6.64 -5.44 11.07
C TYR A 64 -6.17 -6.50 12.09
N PHE A 65 -5.51 -6.08 13.18
CA PHE A 65 -4.77 -7.03 14.04
C PHE A 65 -5.65 -8.09 14.71
N SER A 66 -6.88 -7.77 15.14
CA SER A 66 -7.77 -8.76 15.76
C SER A 66 -8.19 -9.89 14.81
N ARG A 67 -8.16 -9.66 13.49
CA ARG A 67 -8.54 -10.63 12.45
C ARG A 67 -7.43 -11.62 12.11
N LEU A 68 -6.18 -11.30 12.46
CA LEU A 68 -5.04 -12.13 12.14
C LEU A 68 -4.90 -13.33 13.11
N PRO A 69 -4.31 -14.45 12.66
CA PRO A 69 -3.89 -15.52 13.56
C PRO A 69 -2.72 -15.04 14.44
N VAL A 70 -2.59 -15.62 15.65
CA VAL A 70 -1.56 -15.23 16.64
C VAL A 70 -0.15 -15.27 16.04
N ALA A 71 0.19 -16.33 15.31
CA ALA A 71 1.48 -16.48 14.66
C ALA A 71 1.83 -15.32 13.69
N ARG A 72 0.81 -14.71 13.05
CA ARG A 72 1.04 -13.54 12.19
C ARG A 72 1.30 -12.29 13.01
N LEU A 73 0.63 -12.12 14.16
CA LEU A 73 0.91 -11.02 15.09
C LEU A 73 2.33 -11.12 15.63
N ASP A 74 2.78 -12.33 15.98
CA ASP A 74 4.15 -12.58 16.45
C ASP A 74 5.17 -12.21 15.38
N ARG A 75 4.92 -12.62 14.14
CA ARG A 75 5.79 -12.24 13.02
C ARG A 75 5.83 -10.73 12.78
N ILE A 76 4.70 -10.03 12.87
CA ILE A 76 4.68 -8.56 12.75
C ILE A 76 5.46 -7.92 13.90
N TRP A 77 5.32 -8.43 15.12
CA TRP A 77 6.08 -7.91 16.26
C TRP A 77 7.59 -8.10 16.07
N SER A 78 8.05 -9.31 15.76
CA SER A 78 9.47 -9.58 15.51
C SER A 78 10.03 -8.80 14.32
N GLU A 79 9.19 -8.52 13.33
CA GLU A 79 9.55 -7.64 12.23
C GLU A 79 9.74 -6.21 12.73
N LEU A 80 8.81 -5.67 13.51
CA LEU A 80 8.74 -4.25 13.92
C LEU A 80 9.52 -3.86 15.17
N VAL A 81 9.78 -4.80 16.07
CA VAL A 81 10.40 -4.56 17.37
C VAL A 81 11.69 -5.38 17.45
N PRO A 82 12.87 -4.76 17.31
CA PRO A 82 14.16 -5.44 17.42
C PRO A 82 14.28 -6.16 18.77
N ASP A 83 14.89 -7.35 18.74
CA ASP A 83 15.11 -8.21 19.92
C ASP A 83 13.86 -8.52 20.75
N GLY A 84 12.66 -8.30 20.21
CA GLY A 84 11.39 -8.54 20.89
C GLY A 84 10.97 -7.47 21.91
N GLY A 85 11.80 -6.42 22.10
CA GLY A 85 11.59 -5.38 23.09
C GLY A 85 12.16 -5.72 24.47
N PRO A 86 12.09 -4.79 25.44
CA PRO A 86 12.74 -4.92 26.76
C PRO A 86 12.21 -6.08 27.62
N ASP A 87 11.00 -6.57 27.34
CA ASP A 87 10.34 -7.63 28.10
C ASP A 87 10.64 -9.06 27.58
N GLY A 88 11.48 -9.21 26.54
CA GLY A 88 11.91 -10.50 25.99
C GLY A 88 10.74 -11.45 25.65
N ASP A 89 10.77 -12.67 26.21
CA ASP A 89 9.74 -13.72 26.01
C ASP A 89 8.32 -13.34 26.49
N GLY A 90 8.19 -12.22 27.22
CA GLY A 90 6.92 -11.71 27.73
C GLY A 90 5.85 -11.56 26.64
N TRP A 91 6.27 -11.16 25.43
CA TRP A 91 5.38 -11.09 24.26
C TRP A 91 4.72 -12.44 23.97
N MET A 92 5.49 -13.53 23.90
CA MET A 92 4.99 -14.84 23.45
C MET A 92 3.92 -15.43 24.38
N ALA A 93 3.98 -15.11 25.67
CA ALA A 93 2.98 -15.54 26.66
C ALA A 93 1.66 -14.74 26.63
N MET A 94 1.59 -13.62 25.90
CA MET A 94 0.42 -12.76 25.90
C MET A 94 -0.78 -13.35 25.18
N LYS A 95 -1.98 -13.09 25.71
CA LYS A 95 -3.25 -13.36 25.04
C LYS A 95 -3.34 -12.57 23.73
N LYS A 96 -3.94 -13.18 22.68
CA LYS A 96 -4.15 -12.58 21.36
C LYS A 96 -4.70 -11.15 21.41
N ALA A 97 -5.71 -10.90 22.25
CA ALA A 97 -6.34 -9.59 22.35
C ALA A 97 -5.38 -8.50 22.82
N LEU A 98 -4.46 -8.83 23.74
CA LEU A 98 -3.44 -7.89 24.22
C LEU A 98 -2.38 -7.65 23.15
N LYS A 99 -1.94 -8.69 22.42
CA LYS A 99 -1.03 -8.55 21.27
C LYS A 99 -1.59 -7.60 20.21
N ALA A 100 -2.87 -7.76 19.87
CA ALA A 100 -3.53 -6.90 18.89
C ALA A 100 -3.62 -5.44 19.36
N ARG A 101 -3.87 -5.21 20.65
CA ARG A 101 -3.90 -3.88 21.26
C ARG A 101 -2.51 -3.25 21.29
N ASP A 102 -1.49 -4.00 21.66
CA ASP A 102 -0.14 -3.46 21.79
C ASP A 102 0.49 -3.20 20.41
N LEU A 103 0.15 -4.00 19.39
CA LEU A 103 0.40 -3.64 17.99
C LEU A 103 -0.35 -2.38 17.57
N ASP A 104 -1.62 -2.19 17.94
CA ASP A 104 -2.34 -0.95 17.67
C ASP A 104 -1.63 0.27 18.28
N ARG A 105 -1.19 0.16 19.55
CA ARG A 105 -0.42 1.20 20.23
C ARG A 105 0.90 1.48 19.53
N LEU A 106 1.59 0.45 19.05
CA LEU A 106 2.85 0.61 18.29
C LEU A 106 2.69 1.58 17.11
N PHE A 107 1.53 1.62 16.45
CA PHE A 107 1.29 2.52 15.33
C PHE A 107 0.80 3.93 15.70
N ARG A 108 0.38 4.17 16.96
CA ARG A 108 -0.27 5.43 17.35
C ARG A 108 0.32 6.16 18.54
N ASP A 109 1.08 5.46 19.37
CA ASP A 109 1.53 5.92 20.68
C ASP A 109 3.07 6.05 20.67
N PRO A 110 3.61 7.27 20.51
CA PRO A 110 5.06 7.51 20.53
C PRO A 110 5.70 7.20 21.89
N ASP A 111 4.96 7.36 22.98
CA ASP A 111 5.45 7.06 24.32
C ASP A 111 5.62 5.54 24.48
N PHE A 112 4.71 4.76 23.91
CA PHE A 112 4.85 3.31 23.86
C PHE A 112 6.10 2.87 23.06
N ARG A 113 6.38 3.51 21.91
CA ARG A 113 7.62 3.25 21.16
C ARG A 113 8.87 3.59 21.96
N SER A 114 8.83 4.70 22.70
CA SER A 114 9.92 5.15 23.56
C SER A 114 10.17 4.19 24.73
N ALA A 115 9.10 3.65 25.33
CA ALA A 115 9.18 2.64 26.38
C ALA A 115 9.78 1.31 25.87
N LEU A 116 9.62 1.01 24.59
CA LEU A 116 10.25 -0.13 23.91
C LEU A 116 11.69 0.14 23.46
N PHE A 117 12.24 1.33 23.76
CA PHE A 117 13.58 1.78 23.34
C PHE A 117 13.79 1.78 21.82
N LEU A 118 12.72 1.99 21.04
CA LEU A 118 12.80 2.01 19.59
C LEU A 118 13.56 3.23 19.09
N SER A 119 14.46 3.00 18.14
CA SER A 119 15.22 4.07 17.51
C SER A 119 14.32 4.94 16.61
N LYS A 120 14.87 6.07 16.14
CA LYS A 120 14.20 6.89 15.12
C LYS A 120 13.99 6.11 13.82
N ASP A 121 14.91 5.22 13.47
CA ASP A 121 14.80 4.44 12.24
C ASP A 121 13.79 3.29 12.38
N ASP A 122 13.66 2.69 13.56
CA ASP A 122 12.56 1.77 13.87
C ASP A 122 11.20 2.46 13.78
N SER A 123 11.11 3.68 14.31
CA SER A 123 9.89 4.48 14.23
C SER A 123 9.50 4.77 12.79
N LYS A 124 10.47 5.16 11.93
CA LYS A 124 10.22 5.35 10.49
C LYS A 124 9.76 4.07 9.81
N ARG A 125 10.33 2.93 10.19
CA ARG A 125 9.95 1.63 9.64
C ARG A 125 8.52 1.27 10.00
N ILE A 126 8.10 1.53 11.25
CA ILE A 126 6.70 1.39 11.67
C ILE A 126 5.80 2.36 10.90
N ASP A 127 6.22 3.62 10.73
CA ASP A 127 5.42 4.62 10.03
C ASP A 127 5.24 4.32 8.54
N ALA A 128 6.19 3.62 7.92
CA ALA A 128 6.13 3.13 6.54
C ALA A 128 5.47 1.76 6.40
N TRP A 129 5.28 1.01 7.50
CA TRP A 129 4.85 -0.37 7.44
C TRP A 129 3.41 -0.52 6.95
N VAL A 130 3.23 -1.40 5.97
CA VAL A 130 1.94 -1.88 5.48
C VAL A 130 2.02 -3.41 5.32
N PRO A 131 0.88 -4.13 5.37
CA PRO A 131 0.87 -5.55 5.05
C PRO A 131 1.34 -5.82 3.62
N ALA A 132 2.07 -6.92 3.40
CA ALA A 132 2.57 -7.31 2.09
C ALA A 132 1.47 -7.43 1.02
N GLU A 133 0.26 -7.86 1.43
CA GLU A 133 -0.91 -7.94 0.54
C GLU A 133 -1.45 -6.57 0.08
N MET A 134 -1.06 -5.49 0.76
CA MET A 134 -1.42 -4.11 0.40
C MET A 134 -0.26 -3.36 -0.26
N GLU A 135 0.96 -3.89 -0.23
CA GLU A 135 2.08 -3.27 -0.92
C GLU A 135 1.82 -3.21 -2.42
N TRP A 136 2.18 -2.08 -3.03
CA TRP A 136 2.17 -1.99 -4.48
C TRP A 136 3.24 -2.94 -5.02
N PRO A 137 2.91 -3.83 -5.98
CA PRO A 137 3.91 -4.71 -6.57
C PRO A 137 5.02 -3.82 -7.15
N MET A 138 6.28 -4.11 -6.85
CA MET A 138 7.36 -3.35 -7.45
C MET A 138 7.24 -3.49 -8.97
N PRO A 139 7.25 -2.38 -9.74
CA PRO A 139 7.25 -2.50 -11.18
C PRO A 139 8.48 -3.34 -11.55
N SER A 140 8.27 -4.43 -12.29
CA SER A 140 9.38 -5.24 -12.75
C SER A 140 10.32 -4.34 -13.54
N GLY A 141 11.61 -4.42 -13.19
CA GLY A 141 12.63 -3.57 -13.78
C GLY A 141 12.73 -3.83 -15.27
N HIS A 142 12.00 -3.08 -16.08
CA HIS A 142 12.50 -2.70 -17.37
C HIS A 142 13.65 -1.76 -17.08
N ALA A 143 14.87 -2.31 -17.19
CA ALA A 143 16.11 -1.58 -17.23
C ALA A 143 15.89 -0.29 -18.02
N ASP A 144 16.39 0.82 -17.47
CA ASP A 144 16.43 2.10 -18.14
C ASP A 144 17.00 1.90 -19.55
N ALA A 145 16.11 1.84 -20.55
CA ALA A 145 16.49 2.00 -21.94
C ALA A 145 16.69 3.51 -22.17
N GLN A 146 17.77 4.03 -21.59
CA GLN A 146 18.38 5.29 -21.96
C GLN A 146 19.80 5.02 -22.47
N GLU A 147 19.90 4.70 -23.77
CA GLU A 147 21.01 4.96 -24.70
C GLU A 147 20.60 4.22 -25.99
N GLU A 148 20.41 4.83 -27.16
CA GLU A 148 21.24 5.84 -27.80
C GLU A 148 20.36 6.56 -28.84
N ALA A 149 20.22 7.87 -28.71
CA ALA A 149 19.88 8.74 -29.82
C ALA A 149 21.16 9.50 -30.15
N ALA A 150 21.85 9.07 -31.20
CA ALA A 150 22.87 9.81 -31.93
C ALA A 150 22.82 9.39 -33.40
#